data_AF-A0A349PK16-F1
#
_entry.id   AF-A0A349PK16-F1
#
_cell.length_a   1.000
_cell.length_b   1.000
_cell.length_c   1.000
_cell.angle_alpha   90.00
_cell.angle_beta   90.00
_cell.angle_gamma   90.00
#
_symmetry.space_group_name_H-M   'P 1'
#
loop_
_entity.id
_entity.type
_entity.pdbx_description
1 polymer ?
#
loop_
_entity_poly.entity_id
_entity_poly.type
_entity_poly.pdbx_seq_one_letter_code
_entity_poly.pdbx_strand_id
1 'polypeptide(L)'
;KNNIPKSSIENSTLLKKLLATSNQSIFNMDCKGNYHFNGNFHNANDLKNSLALLKEQEEYQFLVEKESEVILQIFEEVFNHKAFTGRSGTFFGYEGLGSIYWHMVSKLHLAVLEVIEKAYQDNEDKSVIAALSAHYEEIGEGIGVHKSPEVYGAFPTDPYSHTPAHRGAQQPGMTGQVKEDILTRKGELGIKVSAGKLTFDPALLNKNQFLQQDETVSFNDLENKPYSIQIEKGSLAFTVCQVPIIYKIGVQNQIEVVFKNKQTEVFSSLTLNFEISQKIFNRTGEISQLNVSINI
;
A
#
# COMPACT_ATOMS: atom_id res chain seq x y z
N LYS A 1 2.53 24.61 -21.41
CA LYS A 1 1.56 23.50 -21.62
C LYS A 1 0.83 23.70 -22.94
N ASN A 2 0.22 24.86 -23.18
CA ASN A 2 -0.49 25.17 -24.41
C ASN A 2 0.34 26.16 -25.24
N ASN A 3 1.16 25.68 -26.18
CA ASN A 3 1.90 26.53 -27.12
C ASN A 3 1.86 25.87 -28.49
N ILE A 4 1.24 26.53 -29.46
CA ILE A 4 1.12 26.02 -30.83
C ILE A 4 2.38 26.46 -31.61
N PRO A 5 3.09 25.54 -32.30
CA PRO A 5 4.22 25.90 -33.14
C PRO A 5 3.82 26.89 -34.23
N LYS A 6 4.65 27.92 -34.46
CA LYS A 6 4.39 28.93 -35.49
C LYS A 6 4.20 28.32 -36.88
N SER A 7 4.98 27.31 -37.23
CA SER A 7 4.85 26.56 -38.49
C SER A 7 3.47 25.95 -38.68
N SER A 8 2.82 25.50 -37.61
CA SER A 8 1.47 24.94 -37.66
C SER A 8 0.42 26.00 -38.01
N ILE A 9 0.60 27.23 -37.55
CA ILE A 9 -0.24 28.38 -37.96
C ILE A 9 0.03 28.72 -39.42
N GLU A 10 1.30 28.85 -39.82
CA GLU A 10 1.68 29.24 -41.18
C GLU A 10 1.20 28.24 -42.25
N ASN A 11 1.15 26.96 -41.90
CA ASN A 11 0.72 25.86 -42.78
C ASN A 11 -0.82 25.63 -42.82
N SER A 12 -1.60 26.25 -41.92
CA SER A 12 -3.06 26.12 -41.92
C SER A 12 -3.73 27.37 -42.48
N THR A 13 -4.57 27.20 -43.50
CA THR A 13 -5.33 28.29 -44.10
C THR A 13 -6.40 28.80 -43.13
N LEU A 14 -7.07 27.88 -42.42
CA LEU A 14 -8.09 28.21 -41.43
C LEU A 14 -7.49 29.02 -40.27
N LEU A 15 -6.37 28.56 -39.70
CA LEU A 15 -5.75 29.25 -38.56
C LEU A 15 -5.23 30.65 -38.97
N LYS A 16 -4.62 30.79 -40.16
CA LYS A 16 -4.25 32.12 -40.69
C LYS A 16 -5.45 33.04 -40.87
N LYS A 17 -6.57 32.51 -41.37
CA LYS A 17 -7.80 33.29 -41.56
C LYS A 17 -8.35 33.78 -40.21
N LEU A 18 -8.44 32.90 -39.22
CA LEU A 18 -8.89 33.24 -37.86
C LEU A 18 -7.98 34.30 -37.21
N LEU A 19 -6.67 34.23 -37.43
CA LEU A 19 -5.73 35.25 -36.96
C LEU A 19 -6.00 36.62 -37.61
N ALA A 20 -6.20 36.64 -38.93
CA ALA A 20 -6.46 37.88 -39.67
C ALA A 20 -7.79 38.54 -39.29
N THR A 21 -8.81 37.74 -38.94
CA THR A 21 -10.12 38.23 -38.48
C THR A 21 -10.20 38.45 -36.97
N SER A 22 -9.10 38.28 -36.24
CA SER A 22 -9.05 38.36 -34.77
C SER A 22 -10.08 37.45 -34.07
N ASN A 23 -10.44 36.33 -34.71
CA ASN A 23 -11.39 35.36 -34.19
C ASN A 23 -10.67 34.39 -33.23
N GLN A 24 -11.03 34.46 -31.95
CA GLN A 24 -10.39 33.70 -30.87
C GLN A 24 -11.12 32.40 -30.50
N SER A 25 -12.04 31.93 -31.35
CA SER A 25 -12.86 30.73 -31.08
C SER A 25 -12.03 29.46 -30.93
N ILE A 26 -10.92 29.33 -31.69
CA ILE A 26 -10.05 28.15 -31.69
C ILE A 26 -8.72 28.40 -30.99
N PHE A 27 -8.08 29.54 -31.27
CA PHE A 27 -6.78 29.91 -30.71
C PHE A 27 -6.63 31.44 -30.64
N ASN A 28 -5.67 31.92 -29.87
CA ASN A 28 -5.32 33.33 -29.76
C ASN A 28 -3.80 33.53 -29.79
N MET A 29 -3.37 34.76 -30.09
CA MET A 29 -1.97 35.19 -30.05
C MET A 29 -1.71 36.02 -28.78
N ASP A 30 -0.64 35.74 -28.04
CA ASP A 30 -0.23 36.53 -26.88
C ASP A 30 0.50 37.83 -27.27
N CYS A 31 0.80 38.69 -26.28
CA CYS A 31 1.52 39.96 -26.52
C CYS A 31 2.98 39.79 -26.95
N LYS A 32 3.51 38.57 -26.94
CA LYS A 32 4.86 38.20 -27.40
C LYS A 32 4.85 37.52 -28.77
N GLY A 33 3.68 37.33 -29.38
CA GLY A 33 3.53 36.69 -30.68
C GLY A 33 3.48 35.15 -30.64
N ASN A 34 3.31 34.53 -29.47
CA ASN A 34 3.08 33.09 -29.36
C ASN A 34 1.60 32.76 -29.53
N TYR A 35 1.31 31.52 -29.90
CA TYR A 35 -0.05 31.05 -30.18
C TYR A 35 -0.50 30.01 -29.17
N HIS A 36 -1.75 30.10 -28.74
CA HIS A 36 -2.33 29.22 -27.72
C HIS A 36 -3.73 28.80 -28.17
N PHE A 37 -4.09 27.53 -28.02
CA PHE A 37 -5.49 27.10 -28.16
C PHE A 37 -6.36 27.82 -27.12
N ASN A 38 -7.66 27.94 -27.39
CA ASN A 38 -8.62 28.56 -26.48
C ASN A 38 -8.51 27.94 -25.06
N GLY A 39 -8.41 28.79 -24.05
CA GLY A 39 -8.20 28.37 -22.66
C GLY A 39 -9.36 27.57 -22.04
N ASN A 40 -10.53 27.53 -22.69
CA ASN A 40 -11.68 26.76 -22.25
C ASN A 40 -11.66 25.29 -22.73
N PHE A 41 -10.66 24.89 -23.52
CA PHE A 41 -10.56 23.51 -24.01
C PHE A 41 -9.88 22.60 -22.99
N HIS A 42 -10.60 21.57 -22.56
CA HIS A 42 -10.10 20.51 -21.70
C HIS A 42 -9.56 19.34 -22.52
N ASN A 43 -10.18 19.04 -23.67
CA ASN A 43 -9.78 17.96 -24.56
C ASN A 43 -10.26 18.21 -26.00
N ALA A 44 -9.99 17.25 -26.88
CA ALA A 44 -10.33 17.35 -28.30
C ALA A 44 -11.83 17.52 -28.60
N ASN A 45 -12.74 17.11 -27.69
CA ASN A 45 -14.17 17.29 -27.90
C ASN A 45 -14.58 18.77 -27.81
N ASP A 46 -13.94 19.55 -26.93
CA ASP A 46 -14.21 20.99 -26.86
C ASP A 46 -13.77 21.68 -28.16
N LEU A 47 -12.60 21.30 -28.68
CA LEU A 47 -12.13 21.76 -29.99
C LEU A 47 -13.08 21.35 -31.13
N LYS A 48 -13.57 20.10 -31.15
CA LYS A 48 -14.55 19.64 -32.14
C LYS A 48 -15.85 20.45 -32.08
N ASN A 49 -16.33 20.75 -30.88
CA ASN A 49 -17.52 21.58 -30.70
C ASN A 49 -17.31 23.00 -31.24
N SER A 50 -16.17 23.62 -30.95
CA SER A 50 -15.85 24.95 -31.49
C SER A 50 -15.65 24.94 -33.01
N LEU A 51 -15.05 23.89 -33.58
CA LEU A 51 -14.97 23.72 -35.04
C LEU A 51 -16.37 23.55 -35.66
N ALA A 52 -17.27 22.81 -35.01
CA ALA A 52 -18.65 22.65 -35.48
C ALA A 52 -19.41 23.99 -35.49
N LEU A 53 -19.30 24.80 -34.43
CA LEU A 53 -19.88 26.15 -34.38
C LEU A 53 -19.26 27.07 -35.44
N LEU A 54 -17.95 26.96 -35.68
CA LEU A 54 -17.28 27.73 -36.72
C LEU A 54 -17.75 27.31 -38.12
N LYS A 55 -18.08 26.03 -38.33
CA LYS A 55 -18.59 25.49 -39.60
C LYS A 55 -19.96 26.08 -39.99
N GLU A 56 -20.76 26.53 -39.02
CA GLU A 56 -22.08 27.16 -39.27
C GLU A 56 -21.95 28.52 -39.98
N GLN A 57 -20.76 29.11 -39.97
CA GLN A 57 -20.48 30.36 -40.66
C GLN A 57 -19.97 30.06 -42.07
N GLU A 58 -20.71 30.54 -43.08
CA GLU A 58 -20.46 30.30 -44.51
C GLU A 58 -18.99 30.56 -44.91
N GLU A 59 -18.39 31.60 -44.34
CA GLU A 59 -17.02 32.00 -44.66
C GLU A 59 -15.93 31.04 -44.13
N TYR A 60 -16.25 30.16 -43.19
CA TYR A 60 -15.32 29.17 -42.62
C TYR A 60 -15.69 27.73 -42.98
N GLN A 61 -16.91 27.47 -43.44
CA GLN A 61 -17.45 26.13 -43.69
C GLN A 61 -16.49 25.22 -44.48
N PHE A 62 -16.04 25.65 -45.66
CA PHE A 62 -15.12 24.88 -46.51
C PHE A 62 -13.76 24.62 -45.83
N LEU A 63 -13.24 25.62 -45.12
CA LEU A 63 -11.94 25.52 -44.45
C LEU A 63 -11.99 24.57 -43.25
N VAL A 64 -13.09 24.60 -42.49
CA VAL A 64 -13.31 23.67 -41.37
C VAL A 64 -13.41 22.24 -41.89
N GLU A 65 -14.17 21.98 -42.97
CA GLU A 65 -14.25 20.65 -43.58
C GLU A 65 -12.90 20.12 -44.05
N LYS A 66 -12.06 21.00 -44.61
CA LYS A 66 -10.75 20.64 -45.14
C LYS A 66 -9.69 20.41 -44.04
N GLU A 67 -9.68 21.22 -42.99
CA GLU A 67 -8.53 21.30 -42.06
C GLU A 67 -8.82 20.79 -40.63
N SER A 68 -10.05 20.36 -40.32
CA SER A 68 -10.40 19.88 -38.97
C SER A 68 -9.48 18.78 -38.44
N GLU A 69 -9.21 17.74 -39.23
CA GLU A 69 -8.34 16.64 -38.80
C GLU A 69 -6.90 17.08 -38.55
N VAL A 70 -6.38 18.00 -39.38
CA VAL A 70 -5.04 18.57 -39.18
C VAL A 70 -4.98 19.40 -37.90
N ILE A 71 -6.00 20.20 -37.61
CA ILE A 71 -6.07 21.02 -36.39
C ILE A 71 -6.22 20.13 -35.15
N LEU A 72 -7.00 19.06 -35.22
CA LEU A 72 -7.10 18.06 -34.16
C LEU A 72 -5.76 17.35 -33.92
N GLN A 73 -5.01 17.06 -34.97
CA GLN A 73 -3.67 16.49 -34.86
C GLN A 73 -2.68 17.48 -34.22
N ILE A 74 -2.72 18.78 -34.58
CA ILE A 74 -1.92 19.81 -33.92
C ILE A 74 -2.28 19.91 -32.42
N PHE A 75 -3.57 19.85 -32.08
CA PHE A 75 -4.03 19.84 -30.69
C PHE A 75 -3.48 18.62 -29.94
N GLU A 76 -3.52 17.44 -30.55
CA GLU A 76 -2.94 16.22 -29.98
C GLU A 76 -1.41 16.33 -29.83
N GLU A 77 -0.69 16.92 -30.76
CA GLU A 77 0.77 17.11 -30.65
C GLU A 77 1.15 18.08 -29.52
N VAL A 78 0.34 19.11 -29.26
CA VAL A 78 0.56 20.07 -28.17
C VAL A 78 0.29 19.43 -26.80
N PHE A 79 -0.75 18.61 -26.68
CA PHE A 79 -1.21 18.11 -25.36
C PHE A 79 -0.90 16.63 -25.08
N ASN A 80 -0.63 15.83 -26.11
CA ASN A 80 -0.34 14.40 -26.03
C ASN A 80 -1.38 13.63 -25.19
N HIS A 81 -2.68 13.86 -25.45
CA HIS A 81 -3.74 13.26 -24.66
C HIS A 81 -3.82 11.74 -24.84
N LYS A 82 -3.30 11.17 -25.93
CA LYS A 82 -3.17 9.72 -26.11
C LYS A 82 -2.30 9.07 -25.04
N ALA A 83 -1.37 9.80 -24.42
CA ALA A 83 -0.54 9.32 -23.33
C ALA A 83 -1.22 9.45 -21.95
N PHE A 84 -2.42 10.03 -21.86
CA PHE A 84 -3.12 10.20 -20.59
C PHE A 84 -3.67 8.86 -20.07
N THR A 85 -3.11 8.39 -18.96
CA THR A 85 -3.52 7.13 -18.31
C THR A 85 -4.53 7.34 -17.17
N GLY A 86 -5.02 8.57 -16.98
CA GLY A 86 -5.83 8.97 -15.83
C GLY A 86 -5.15 10.00 -14.93
N ARG A 87 -5.81 10.37 -13.83
CA ARG A 87 -5.41 11.50 -12.98
C ARG A 87 -4.05 11.36 -12.27
N SER A 88 -3.50 10.14 -12.19
CA SER A 88 -2.27 9.85 -11.41
C SER A 88 -1.09 10.73 -11.82
N GLY A 89 -0.92 10.98 -13.12
CA GLY A 89 0.14 11.83 -13.66
C GLY A 89 -0.13 13.33 -13.61
N THR A 90 -1.28 13.79 -13.09
CA THR A 90 -1.73 15.18 -13.25
C THR A 90 -2.05 15.89 -11.93
N PHE A 91 -1.82 15.25 -10.78
CA PHE A 91 -1.99 15.83 -9.45
C PHE A 91 -0.92 15.35 -8.47
N PHE A 92 -0.85 15.96 -7.27
CA PHE A 92 0.32 15.88 -6.36
C PHE A 92 -0.02 15.35 -4.95
N GLY A 93 -1.10 14.59 -4.81
CA GLY A 93 -1.53 13.94 -3.57
C GLY A 93 -2.35 12.70 -3.87
N TYR A 94 -2.85 11.99 -2.86
CA TYR A 94 -3.50 10.69 -3.03
C TYR A 94 -2.60 9.70 -3.81
N GLU A 95 -3.04 9.17 -4.95
CA GLU A 95 -2.25 8.31 -5.85
C GLU A 95 -1.37 9.10 -6.84
N GLY A 96 -1.25 10.41 -6.63
CA GLY A 96 -0.57 11.34 -7.53
C GLY A 96 0.94 11.33 -7.45
N LEU A 97 1.55 12.21 -8.25
CA LEU A 97 2.99 12.35 -8.36
C LEU A 97 3.63 12.68 -7.01
N GLY A 98 4.65 11.91 -6.64
CA GLY A 98 5.41 12.11 -5.40
C GLY A 98 4.66 11.72 -4.13
N SER A 99 3.57 10.96 -4.23
CA SER A 99 2.79 10.51 -3.07
C SER A 99 3.02 9.03 -2.80
N ILE A 100 3.38 8.69 -1.55
CA ILE A 100 3.47 7.32 -1.08
C ILE A 100 2.06 6.85 -0.72
N TYR A 101 1.59 5.77 -1.35
CA TYR A 101 0.29 5.17 -1.03
C TYR A 101 0.48 3.91 -0.18
N TRP A 102 0.26 4.03 1.13
CA TRP A 102 0.76 3.09 2.14
C TRP A 102 0.20 1.67 2.02
N HIS A 103 -1.05 1.52 1.55
CA HIS A 103 -1.61 0.18 1.34
C HIS A 103 -0.78 -0.63 0.32
N MET A 104 -0.23 0.00 -0.72
CA MET A 104 0.62 -0.71 -1.68
C MET A 104 1.99 -1.07 -1.09
N VAL A 105 2.52 -0.23 -0.20
CA VAL A 105 3.77 -0.50 0.51
C VAL A 105 3.60 -1.67 1.47
N SER A 106 2.51 -1.74 2.25
CA SER A 106 2.25 -2.89 3.11
C SER A 106 1.96 -4.17 2.34
N LYS A 107 1.38 -4.10 1.13
CA LYS A 107 1.31 -5.27 0.22
C LYS A 107 2.69 -5.75 -0.19
N LEU A 108 3.60 -4.83 -0.52
CA LEU A 108 4.99 -5.17 -0.83
C LEU A 108 5.67 -5.81 0.39
N HIS A 109 5.47 -5.26 1.59
CA HIS A 109 6.03 -5.80 2.83
C HIS A 109 5.59 -7.25 3.08
N LEU A 110 4.28 -7.52 2.96
CA LEU A 110 3.72 -8.88 3.06
C LEU A 110 4.28 -9.81 1.97
N ALA A 111 4.38 -9.34 0.72
CA ALA A 111 4.91 -10.14 -0.37
C ALA A 111 6.38 -10.52 -0.15
N VAL A 112 7.20 -9.60 0.38
CA VAL A 112 8.60 -9.89 0.73
C VAL A 112 8.68 -10.92 1.85
N LEU A 113 7.80 -10.85 2.86
CA LEU A 113 7.70 -11.88 3.90
C LEU A 113 7.41 -13.27 3.31
N GLU A 114 6.43 -13.38 2.42
CA GLU A 114 6.07 -14.64 1.76
C GLU A 114 7.24 -15.20 0.92
N VAL A 115 7.99 -14.32 0.25
CA VAL A 115 9.20 -14.70 -0.50
C VAL A 115 10.31 -15.20 0.42
N ILE A 116 10.51 -14.56 1.58
CA ILE A 116 11.48 -15.02 2.60
C ILE A 116 11.07 -16.40 3.13
N GLU A 117 9.80 -16.59 3.49
CA GLU A 117 9.30 -17.87 3.97
C GLU A 117 9.53 -18.99 2.94
N LYS A 118 9.28 -18.70 1.66
CA LYS A 118 9.58 -19.61 0.56
C LYS A 118 11.07 -19.91 0.46
N ALA A 119 11.94 -18.91 0.55
CA ALA A 119 13.39 -19.10 0.49
C ALA A 119 13.90 -20.03 1.60
N TYR A 120 13.36 -19.93 2.82
CA TYR A 120 13.65 -20.87 3.89
C TYR A 120 13.16 -22.30 3.57
N GLN A 121 11.94 -22.45 3.04
CA GLN A 121 11.40 -23.76 2.67
C GLN A 121 12.22 -24.45 1.58
N ASP A 122 12.70 -23.68 0.60
CA ASP A 122 13.50 -24.18 -0.51
C ASP A 122 14.98 -24.40 -0.13
N ASN A 123 15.38 -24.06 1.12
CA ASN A 123 16.76 -24.11 1.61
C ASN A 123 17.72 -23.26 0.73
N GLU A 124 17.26 -22.08 0.34
CA GLU A 124 18.08 -21.12 -0.42
C GLU A 124 19.33 -20.68 0.36
N ASP A 125 20.30 -20.11 -0.37
CA ASP A 125 21.54 -19.63 0.24
C ASP A 125 21.27 -18.58 1.33
N LYS A 126 22.00 -18.69 2.44
CA LYS A 126 21.94 -17.74 3.55
C LYS A 126 22.18 -16.29 3.09
N SER A 127 23.02 -16.05 2.08
CA SER A 127 23.24 -14.70 1.56
C SER A 127 22.00 -14.15 0.85
N VAL A 128 21.23 -15.01 0.17
CA VAL A 128 19.98 -14.61 -0.49
C VAL A 128 18.94 -14.28 0.55
N ILE A 129 18.76 -15.16 1.55
CA ILE A 129 17.84 -14.92 2.67
C ILE A 129 18.20 -13.63 3.40
N ALA A 130 19.48 -13.40 3.71
CA ALA A 130 19.93 -12.17 4.37
C ALA A 130 19.62 -10.90 3.56
N ALA A 131 19.81 -10.95 2.23
CA ALA A 131 19.47 -9.82 1.36
C ALA A 131 17.96 -9.55 1.33
N LEU A 132 17.13 -10.60 1.28
CA LEU A 132 15.67 -10.47 1.36
C LEU A 132 15.23 -9.90 2.71
N SER A 133 15.83 -10.38 3.82
CA SER A 133 15.57 -9.86 5.16
C SER A 133 15.94 -8.38 5.30
N ALA A 134 17.04 -7.93 4.68
CA ALA A 134 17.41 -6.51 4.67
C ALA A 134 16.35 -5.65 3.97
N HIS A 135 15.82 -6.11 2.83
CA HIS A 135 14.71 -5.43 2.17
C HIS A 135 13.44 -5.41 3.01
N TYR A 136 13.13 -6.53 3.69
CA TYR A 136 12.00 -6.61 4.60
C TYR A 136 12.10 -5.57 5.73
N GLU A 137 13.26 -5.50 6.39
CA GLU A 137 13.53 -4.54 7.46
C GLU A 137 13.41 -3.09 6.97
N GLU A 138 14.01 -2.76 5.83
CA GLU A 138 13.96 -1.40 5.25
C GLU A 138 12.53 -0.97 4.88
N ILE A 139 11.72 -1.89 4.33
CA ILE A 139 10.31 -1.62 4.03
C ILE A 139 9.53 -1.39 5.33
N GLY A 140 9.75 -2.21 6.36
CA GLY A 140 9.11 -2.08 7.68
C GLY A 140 9.46 -0.76 8.37
N GLU A 141 10.74 -0.35 8.36
CA GLU A 141 11.17 0.98 8.81
C GLU A 141 10.54 2.11 7.99
N GLY A 142 10.35 1.87 6.69
CA GLY A 142 9.66 2.75 5.76
C GLY A 142 8.21 3.04 6.16
N ILE A 143 7.44 2.03 6.61
CA ILE A 143 6.05 2.20 7.10
C ILE A 143 6.00 3.21 8.25
N GLY A 144 7.02 3.22 9.11
CA GLY A 144 7.33 4.40 9.91
C GLY A 144 6.77 4.44 11.33
N VAL A 145 6.38 3.30 11.93
CA VAL A 145 5.93 3.22 13.34
C VAL A 145 6.97 3.81 14.31
N HIS A 146 8.25 3.75 13.96
CA HIS A 146 9.36 4.28 14.78
C HIS A 146 9.88 5.65 14.31
N LYS A 147 9.25 6.29 13.32
CA LYS A 147 9.62 7.66 12.92
C LYS A 147 9.20 8.65 13.98
N SER A 148 9.88 9.80 14.04
CA SER A 148 9.41 10.90 14.88
C SER A 148 8.05 11.40 14.39
N PRO A 149 7.17 11.93 15.28
CA PRO A 149 5.91 12.52 14.86
C PRO A 149 6.06 13.66 13.85
N GLU A 150 7.19 14.38 13.86
CA GLU A 150 7.51 15.42 12.88
C GLU A 150 7.72 14.85 11.48
N VAL A 151 8.51 13.77 11.35
CA VAL A 151 8.77 13.12 10.05
C VAL A 151 7.52 12.38 9.56
N TYR A 152 6.78 11.72 10.46
CA TYR A 152 5.53 11.04 10.12
C TYR A 152 4.42 12.05 9.77
N GLY A 153 4.39 13.18 10.48
CA GLY A 153 3.39 14.23 10.39
C GLY A 153 2.08 13.95 11.13
N ALA A 154 2.08 12.95 12.02
CA ALA A 154 0.98 12.54 12.88
C ALA A 154 1.48 11.59 14.00
N PHE A 155 0.58 10.94 14.73
CA PHE A 155 0.93 9.84 15.62
C PHE A 155 1.38 8.61 14.80
N PRO A 156 2.64 8.14 14.92
CA PRO A 156 3.16 7.04 14.08
C PRO A 156 2.48 5.69 14.28
N THR A 157 1.72 5.53 15.36
CA THR A 157 0.93 4.34 15.67
C THR A 157 -0.39 4.27 14.91
N ASP A 158 -0.82 5.39 14.33
CA ASP A 158 -2.11 5.49 13.63
C ASP A 158 -1.88 5.30 12.12
N PRO A 159 -2.67 4.45 11.44
CA PRO A 159 -2.53 4.24 10.00
C PRO A 159 -3.14 5.39 9.19
N TYR A 160 -2.53 5.69 8.04
CA TYR A 160 -2.96 6.74 7.11
C TYR A 160 -2.89 6.22 5.67
N SER A 161 -3.72 6.75 4.78
CA SER A 161 -3.82 6.21 3.41
C SER A 161 -2.61 6.58 2.55
N HIS A 162 -2.11 7.81 2.67
CA HIS A 162 -0.99 8.29 1.84
C HIS A 162 -0.18 9.41 2.50
N THR A 163 1.04 9.61 2.02
CA THR A 163 1.90 10.75 2.39
C THR A 163 2.43 11.42 1.12
N PRO A 164 1.95 12.62 0.76
CA PRO A 164 2.42 13.35 -0.42
C PRO A 164 3.76 14.03 -0.16
N ALA A 165 4.55 14.30 -1.20
CA ALA A 165 5.89 14.89 -1.09
C ALA A 165 5.97 16.23 -0.30
N HIS A 166 4.85 16.94 -0.13
CA HIS A 166 4.81 18.28 0.46
C HIS A 166 4.09 18.35 1.81
N ARG A 167 3.64 17.21 2.39
CA ARG A 167 2.97 17.16 3.72
C ARG A 167 3.22 15.81 4.40
N GLY A 168 2.92 15.75 5.70
CA GLY A 168 2.87 14.49 6.45
C GLY A 168 1.68 13.59 6.10
N ALA A 169 1.48 12.54 6.89
CA ALA A 169 0.45 11.51 6.67
C ALA A 169 -0.98 12.08 6.53
N GLN A 170 -1.76 11.54 5.57
CA GLN A 170 -3.11 12.01 5.20
C GLN A 170 -4.13 10.87 5.19
N GLN A 171 -5.39 11.21 5.48
CA GLN A 171 -6.55 10.29 5.57
C GLN A 171 -6.39 9.17 6.64
N PRO A 172 -6.69 9.49 7.92
CA PRO A 172 -6.49 8.56 9.04
C PRO A 172 -7.46 7.37 9.05
N GLY A 173 -7.01 6.27 9.64
CA GLY A 173 -7.85 5.20 10.14
C GLY A 173 -8.11 4.08 9.13
N MET A 174 -9.27 4.10 8.47
CA MET A 174 -9.83 2.94 7.76
C MET A 174 -9.22 2.68 6.37
N THR A 175 -7.89 2.60 6.28
CA THR A 175 -7.16 2.19 5.08
C THR A 175 -7.01 0.67 5.02
N GLY A 176 -6.99 0.09 3.82
CA GLY A 176 -6.71 -1.34 3.62
C GLY A 176 -5.31 -1.79 4.05
N GLN A 177 -4.41 -0.83 4.32
CA GLN A 177 -3.07 -1.06 4.87
C GLN A 177 -3.10 -1.96 6.12
N VAL A 178 -4.03 -1.69 7.05
CA VAL A 178 -4.08 -2.40 8.34
C VAL A 178 -4.29 -3.90 8.20
N LYS A 179 -5.01 -4.34 7.16
CA LYS A 179 -5.23 -5.77 6.88
C LYS A 179 -3.94 -6.45 6.46
N GLU A 180 -3.10 -5.77 5.69
CA GLU A 180 -1.80 -6.32 5.25
C GLU A 180 -0.82 -6.37 6.42
N ASP A 181 -0.79 -5.32 7.25
CA ASP A 181 0.11 -5.25 8.42
C ASP A 181 -0.27 -6.29 9.50
N ILE A 182 -1.57 -6.60 9.68
CA ILE A 182 -2.02 -7.70 10.55
C ILE A 182 -1.52 -9.06 10.03
N LEU A 183 -1.59 -9.31 8.72
CA LEU A 183 -1.10 -10.56 8.12
C LEU A 183 0.42 -10.67 8.25
N THR A 184 1.11 -9.57 7.98
CA THR A 184 2.56 -9.46 8.11
C THR A 184 2.99 -9.78 9.54
N ARG A 185 2.35 -9.14 10.55
CA ARG A 185 2.66 -9.41 11.96
C ARG A 185 2.42 -10.87 12.36
N LYS A 186 1.40 -11.52 11.80
CA LYS A 186 1.17 -12.95 12.04
C LYS A 186 2.27 -13.83 11.47
N GLY A 187 2.76 -13.53 10.27
CA GLY A 187 3.88 -14.26 9.67
C GLY A 187 5.22 -13.98 10.36
N GLU A 188 5.47 -12.74 10.84
CA GLU A 188 6.63 -12.45 11.71
C GLU A 188 6.65 -13.30 12.98
N LEU A 189 5.48 -13.48 13.59
CA LEU A 189 5.28 -14.35 14.75
C LEU A 189 5.33 -15.83 14.38
N GLY A 190 5.46 -16.19 13.10
CA GLY A 190 5.58 -17.57 12.64
C GLY A 190 4.26 -18.36 12.67
N ILE A 191 3.11 -17.68 12.69
CA ILE A 191 1.81 -18.32 12.80
C ILE A 191 1.42 -18.90 11.45
N LYS A 192 1.52 -20.24 11.32
CA LYS A 192 1.23 -20.96 10.07
C LYS A 192 0.11 -21.97 10.28
N VAL A 193 -0.75 -22.14 9.28
CA VAL A 193 -1.78 -23.18 9.27
C VAL A 193 -1.64 -24.02 8.01
N SER A 194 -1.41 -25.32 8.19
CA SER A 194 -1.31 -26.28 7.09
C SER A 194 -1.92 -27.62 7.49
N ALA A 195 -2.67 -28.24 6.59
CA ALA A 195 -3.39 -29.50 6.83
C ALA A 195 -4.21 -29.51 8.15
N GLY A 196 -4.83 -28.36 8.49
CA GLY A 196 -5.65 -28.20 9.70
C GLY A 196 -4.85 -28.13 11.01
N LYS A 197 -3.53 -27.98 10.96
CA LYS A 197 -2.64 -27.88 12.12
C LYS A 197 -2.06 -26.48 12.26
N LEU A 198 -2.06 -25.95 13.48
CA LEU A 198 -1.42 -24.69 13.85
C LEU A 198 0.06 -24.90 14.16
N THR A 199 0.92 -24.08 13.58
CA THR A 199 2.37 -24.09 13.75
C THR A 199 2.89 -22.72 14.15
N PHE A 200 3.94 -22.69 14.96
CA PHE A 200 4.61 -21.51 15.50
C PHE A 200 6.09 -21.52 15.12
N ASP A 201 6.40 -21.11 13.90
CA ASP A 201 7.74 -21.24 13.29
C ASP A 201 8.23 -19.88 12.77
N PRO A 202 8.70 -19.00 13.66
CA PRO A 202 9.09 -17.64 13.28
C PRO A 202 10.46 -17.61 12.61
N ALA A 203 10.49 -17.15 11.35
CA ALA A 203 11.72 -17.01 10.58
C ALA A 203 12.43 -15.64 10.76
N LEU A 204 11.68 -14.61 11.18
CA LEU A 204 12.13 -13.21 11.25
C LEU A 204 11.99 -12.57 12.63
N LEU A 205 11.63 -13.34 13.66
CA LEU A 205 11.40 -12.80 14.99
C LEU A 205 12.72 -12.40 15.65
N ASN A 206 12.89 -11.10 15.91
CA ASN A 206 14.08 -10.56 16.54
C ASN A 206 14.03 -10.68 18.08
N LYS A 207 15.17 -11.04 18.69
CA LYS A 207 15.33 -11.16 20.15
C LYS A 207 15.04 -9.85 20.90
N ASN A 208 15.17 -8.70 20.26
CA ASN A 208 14.85 -7.40 20.85
C ASN A 208 13.34 -7.18 21.12
N GLN A 209 12.46 -8.03 20.58
CA GLN A 209 11.02 -7.96 20.83
C GLN A 209 10.58 -8.67 22.12
N PHE A 210 11.49 -9.38 22.78
CA PHE A 210 11.22 -10.06 24.05
C PHE A 210 11.39 -9.11 25.23
N LEU A 211 10.57 -9.30 26.26
CA LEU A 211 10.58 -8.47 27.45
C LEU A 211 11.92 -8.48 28.17
N GLN A 212 12.35 -7.31 28.64
CA GLN A 212 13.60 -7.16 29.38
C GLN A 212 13.42 -7.29 30.90
N GLN A 213 12.17 -7.34 31.36
CA GLN A 213 11.73 -7.52 32.74
C GLN A 213 10.40 -8.27 32.78
N ASP A 214 10.01 -8.76 33.95
CA ASP A 214 8.72 -9.41 34.13
C ASP A 214 7.59 -8.37 34.00
N GLU A 215 6.49 -8.74 33.34
CA GLU A 215 5.34 -7.87 33.12
C GLU A 215 4.02 -8.58 33.36
N THR A 216 3.04 -7.85 33.87
CA THR A 216 1.65 -8.33 33.98
C THR A 216 0.88 -7.90 32.73
N VAL A 217 0.47 -8.86 31.90
CA VAL A 217 -0.26 -8.59 30.66
C VAL A 217 -1.73 -8.95 30.83
N SER A 218 -2.61 -8.01 30.47
CA SER A 218 -4.06 -8.22 30.50
C SER A 218 -4.60 -8.77 29.18
N PHE A 219 -5.49 -9.74 29.28
CA PHE A 219 -6.21 -10.38 28.19
C PHE A 219 -7.72 -10.34 28.46
N ASN A 220 -8.53 -10.63 27.45
CA ASN A 220 -9.97 -10.83 27.59
C ASN A 220 -10.33 -12.26 27.19
N ASP A 221 -11.11 -12.95 28.01
CA ASP A 221 -11.60 -14.30 27.67
C ASP A 221 -12.75 -14.24 26.65
N LEU A 222 -13.24 -15.41 26.21
CA LEU A 222 -14.33 -15.52 25.23
C LEU A 222 -15.66 -14.90 25.70
N GLU A 223 -15.81 -14.60 27.00
CA GLU A 223 -16.95 -13.89 27.59
C GLU A 223 -16.67 -12.39 27.78
N ASN A 224 -15.56 -11.87 27.22
CA ASN A 224 -15.05 -10.51 27.39
C ASN A 224 -14.70 -10.14 28.84
N LYS A 225 -14.39 -11.12 29.69
CA LYS A 225 -13.91 -10.85 31.05
C LYS A 225 -12.40 -10.64 31.04
N PRO A 226 -11.91 -9.54 31.63
CA PRO A 226 -10.49 -9.29 31.71
C PRO A 226 -9.84 -10.24 32.73
N TYR A 227 -8.65 -10.72 32.41
CA TYR A 227 -7.76 -11.44 33.31
C TYR A 227 -6.32 -11.09 32.97
N SER A 228 -5.39 -11.39 33.88
CA SER A 228 -3.98 -11.09 33.67
C SER A 228 -3.11 -12.33 33.84
N ILE A 229 -2.04 -12.38 33.05
CA ILE A 229 -0.99 -13.41 33.14
C ILE A 229 0.33 -12.70 33.42
N GLN A 230 1.15 -13.27 34.31
CA GLN A 230 2.54 -12.84 34.50
C GLN A 230 3.39 -13.41 33.37
N ILE A 231 4.07 -12.53 32.63
CA ILE A 231 4.99 -12.87 31.56
C ILE A 231 6.41 -12.60 32.04
N GLU A 232 7.24 -13.63 32.08
CA GLU A 232 8.63 -13.53 32.53
C GLU A 232 9.50 -12.78 31.52
N LYS A 233 10.57 -12.15 32.01
CA LYS A 233 11.69 -11.68 31.19
C LYS A 233 12.13 -12.73 30.18
N GLY A 234 12.44 -12.30 28.95
CA GLY A 234 12.83 -13.19 27.87
C GLY A 234 11.65 -13.91 27.21
N SER A 235 10.43 -13.43 27.46
CA SER A 235 9.20 -13.90 26.83
C SER A 235 8.49 -12.76 26.08
N LEU A 236 7.56 -13.12 25.19
CA LEU A 236 6.59 -12.21 24.60
C LEU A 236 5.23 -12.90 24.52
N ALA A 237 4.15 -12.12 24.44
CA ALA A 237 2.81 -12.68 24.39
C ALA A 237 1.95 -12.06 23.28
N PHE A 238 1.09 -12.88 22.68
CA PHE A 238 0.07 -12.48 21.71
C PHE A 238 -1.13 -13.42 21.80
N THR A 239 -2.10 -13.30 20.90
CA THR A 239 -3.24 -14.21 20.87
C THR A 239 -3.49 -14.79 19.49
N VAL A 240 -3.97 -16.03 19.45
CA VAL A 240 -4.52 -16.67 18.25
C VAL A 240 -5.90 -17.18 18.61
N CYS A 241 -6.92 -16.72 17.87
CA CYS A 241 -8.32 -17.01 18.19
C CYS A 241 -8.68 -16.74 19.67
N GLN A 242 -8.06 -15.71 20.25
CA GLN A 242 -8.24 -15.28 21.65
C GLN A 242 -7.66 -16.23 22.71
N VAL A 243 -6.90 -17.25 22.30
CA VAL A 243 -6.04 -18.04 23.19
C VAL A 243 -4.70 -17.31 23.34
N PRO A 244 -4.25 -16.98 24.56
CA PRO A 244 -2.91 -16.44 24.81
C PRO A 244 -1.82 -17.42 24.38
N ILE A 245 -0.86 -16.90 23.62
CA ILE A 245 0.35 -17.59 23.20
C ILE A 245 1.52 -16.87 23.84
N ILE A 246 2.31 -17.59 24.63
CA ILE A 246 3.49 -17.06 25.32
C ILE A 246 4.71 -17.69 24.68
N TYR A 247 5.46 -16.90 23.94
CA TYR A 247 6.75 -17.31 23.39
C TYR A 247 7.83 -17.08 24.42
N LYS A 248 8.71 -18.07 24.59
CA LYS A 248 9.89 -18.01 25.44
C LYS A 248 11.11 -18.53 24.69
N ILE A 249 12.25 -17.88 24.86
CA ILE A 249 13.52 -18.40 24.33
C ILE A 249 13.90 -19.63 25.15
N GLY A 250 14.08 -20.77 24.48
CA GLY A 250 14.37 -22.05 25.12
C GLY A 250 15.47 -22.84 24.41
N VAL A 251 15.97 -23.88 25.08
CA VAL A 251 17.02 -24.76 24.53
C VAL A 251 16.47 -25.69 23.45
N GLN A 252 15.17 -26.00 23.52
CA GLN A 252 14.50 -26.90 22.59
C GLN A 252 13.16 -26.33 22.16
N ASN A 253 12.78 -26.66 20.92
CA ASN A 253 11.49 -26.34 20.35
C ASN A 253 10.41 -27.22 20.99
N GLN A 254 9.44 -26.60 21.67
CA GLN A 254 8.31 -27.32 22.26
C GLN A 254 7.08 -26.42 22.40
N ILE A 255 5.91 -27.05 22.43
CA ILE A 255 4.65 -26.41 22.83
C ILE A 255 4.09 -27.14 24.03
N GLU A 256 3.81 -26.41 25.10
CA GLU A 256 2.98 -26.87 26.21
C GLU A 256 1.58 -26.24 26.06
N VAL A 257 0.58 -27.09 25.92
CA VAL A 257 -0.83 -26.72 25.92
C VAL A 257 -1.32 -26.77 27.37
N VAL A 258 -1.85 -25.66 27.87
CA VAL A 258 -2.51 -25.61 29.18
C VAL A 258 -4.02 -25.59 28.97
N PHE A 259 -4.73 -26.53 29.56
CA PHE A 259 -6.19 -26.61 29.50
C PHE A 259 -6.84 -25.87 30.67
N LYS A 260 -8.11 -25.48 30.53
CA LYS A 260 -8.89 -24.83 31.61
C LYS A 260 -8.99 -25.67 32.88
N ASN A 261 -8.97 -27.01 32.76
CA ASN A 261 -8.96 -27.93 33.90
C ASN A 261 -7.57 -28.07 34.55
N LYS A 262 -6.57 -27.27 34.12
CA LYS A 262 -5.18 -27.26 34.57
C LYS A 262 -4.35 -28.48 34.16
N GLN A 263 -4.89 -29.37 33.33
CA GLN A 263 -4.08 -30.39 32.69
C GLN A 263 -3.16 -29.74 31.66
N THR A 264 -2.04 -30.40 31.38
CA THR A 264 -1.10 -29.96 30.36
C THR A 264 -0.78 -31.10 29.40
N GLU A 265 -0.52 -30.74 28.15
CA GLU A 265 -0.03 -31.65 27.10
C GLU A 265 1.18 -31.01 26.43
N VAL A 266 2.25 -31.78 26.23
CA VAL A 266 3.53 -31.27 25.70
C VAL A 266 3.83 -31.91 24.36
N PHE A 267 4.18 -31.08 23.38
CA PHE A 267 4.63 -31.47 22.06
C PHE A 267 6.10 -31.08 21.90
N SER A 268 6.98 -32.05 21.59
CA SER A 268 8.38 -31.80 21.21
C SER A 268 8.51 -31.32 19.76
N SER A 269 7.66 -30.36 19.37
CA SER A 269 7.65 -29.73 18.06
C SER A 269 7.01 -28.34 18.16
N LEU A 270 7.10 -27.56 17.08
CA LEU A 270 6.40 -26.27 16.95
C LEU A 270 5.05 -26.39 16.26
N THR A 271 4.51 -27.61 16.11
CA THR A 271 3.24 -27.87 15.44
C THR A 271 2.30 -28.64 16.36
N LEU A 272 1.10 -28.10 16.57
CA LEU A 272 0.04 -28.80 17.28
C LEU A 272 -0.52 -29.96 16.45
N ASN A 273 -1.10 -30.95 17.13
CA ASN A 273 -1.91 -31.94 16.43
C ASN A 273 -3.20 -31.31 15.87
N PHE A 274 -3.91 -32.08 15.03
CA PHE A 274 -5.14 -31.60 14.39
C PHE A 274 -6.23 -31.25 15.42
N GLU A 275 -6.44 -32.11 16.42
CA GLU A 275 -7.52 -31.95 17.40
C GLU A 275 -7.37 -30.65 18.22
N ILE A 276 -6.19 -30.41 18.80
CA ILE A 276 -5.91 -29.20 19.58
C ILE A 276 -6.01 -27.95 18.70
N SER A 277 -5.53 -28.03 17.45
CA SER A 277 -5.66 -26.92 16.50
C SER A 277 -7.13 -26.57 16.25
N GLN A 278 -8.00 -27.59 16.05
CA GLN A 278 -9.44 -27.36 15.87
C GLN A 278 -10.10 -26.76 17.11
N LYS A 279 -9.67 -27.13 18.33
CA LYS A 279 -10.18 -26.50 19.56
C LYS A 279 -9.89 -24.99 19.60
N ILE A 280 -8.71 -24.58 19.15
CA ILE A 280 -8.32 -23.16 19.04
C ILE A 280 -9.14 -22.47 17.96
N PHE A 281 -9.20 -23.03 16.74
CA PHE A 281 -9.90 -22.40 15.61
C PHE A 281 -11.40 -22.23 15.87
N ASN A 282 -12.04 -23.23 16.49
CA ASN A 282 -13.46 -23.20 16.83
C ASN A 282 -13.75 -22.50 18.15
N ARG A 283 -12.72 -21.96 18.83
CA ARG A 283 -12.86 -21.21 20.10
C ARG A 283 -13.68 -22.00 21.14
N THR A 284 -13.39 -23.30 21.31
CA THR A 284 -14.16 -24.14 22.25
C THR A 284 -13.98 -23.69 23.71
N GLY A 285 -12.93 -22.93 23.98
CA GLY A 285 -12.60 -22.42 25.30
C GLY A 285 -12.01 -23.49 26.21
N GLU A 286 -11.63 -24.66 25.72
CA GLU A 286 -10.99 -25.72 26.52
C GLU A 286 -9.51 -25.42 26.82
N ILE A 287 -8.85 -24.67 25.95
CA ILE A 287 -7.43 -24.29 26.07
C ILE A 287 -7.36 -22.92 26.75
N SER A 288 -6.61 -22.82 27.84
CA SER A 288 -6.40 -21.57 28.57
C SER A 288 -5.24 -20.76 28.03
N GLN A 289 -4.13 -21.40 27.65
CA GLN A 289 -2.96 -20.76 27.02
C GLN A 289 -2.05 -21.79 26.35
N LEU A 290 -1.17 -21.32 25.47
CA LEU A 290 -0.02 -22.09 24.97
C LEU A 290 1.29 -21.45 25.42
N ASN A 291 2.21 -22.26 25.96
CA ASN A 291 3.59 -21.86 26.20
C ASN A 291 4.46 -22.47 25.10
N VAL A 292 5.05 -21.63 24.26
CA VAL A 292 5.87 -22.06 23.12
C VAL A 292 7.32 -21.70 23.41
N SER A 293 8.17 -22.72 23.55
CA SER A 293 9.62 -22.50 23.65
C SER A 293 10.23 -22.60 22.26
N ILE A 294 10.99 -21.59 21.88
CA ILE A 294 11.59 -21.48 20.56
C ILE A 294 13.10 -21.35 20.73
N ASN A 295 13.83 -22.15 19.95
CA ASN A 295 15.27 -22.09 19.85
C ASN A 295 15.65 -21.12 18.72
N ILE A 296 15.99 -19.88 19.08
CA ILE A 296 16.40 -18.78 18.19
C ILE A 296 17.76 -18.20 18.59
#